data_AF-A0AAJ4RB60-F1
#
_entry.id   AF-A0AAJ4RB60-F1
#
_cell.length_a   1.000
_cell.length_b   1.000
_cell.length_c   1.000
_cell.angle_alpha   90.00
_cell.angle_beta   90.00
_cell.angle_gamma   90.00
#
_symmetry.space_group_name_H-M   'P 1'
#
loop_
_entity.id
_entity.type
_entity.pdbx_description
1 polymer ?
#
loop_
_entity_poly.entity_id
_entity_poly.type
_entity_poly.pdbx_seq_one_letter_code
_entity_poly.pdbx_strand_id
1 'polypeptide(L)'
;MSEYSVILNLTQHNATEEQKKAGVIDLPSAYQEKLKALLTFNELPQCEEVQKRAREIYDLVIEFCLDENSPVRDEVKSMITGEIKEDKLYLDENEFKKLNIAFMIGGALWLMKPLVEELENIGTPLFAFTKRVVEEVKKEDGSIEKKAIFKHEGFVTAC
;
A
#
# COMPACT_ATOMS: atom_id res chain seq x y z
N MET A 1 -3.09 -19.84 4.15
CA MET A 1 -3.49 -19.11 2.93
C MET A 1 -3.66 -17.66 3.34
N SER A 2 -3.17 -16.71 2.54
CA SER A 2 -3.39 -15.27 2.76
C SER A 2 -4.89 -15.00 2.80
N GLU A 3 -5.34 -14.12 3.70
CA GLU A 3 -6.73 -13.65 3.77
C GLU A 3 -7.12 -12.87 2.50
N TYR A 4 -6.15 -12.22 1.85
CA TYR A 4 -6.31 -11.38 0.67
C TYR A 4 -5.74 -12.04 -0.57
N SER A 5 -6.36 -11.79 -1.73
CA SER A 5 -5.88 -12.28 -3.03
C SER A 5 -4.52 -11.66 -3.39
N VAL A 6 -4.34 -10.39 -3.03
CA VAL A 6 -3.09 -9.64 -3.17
C VAL A 6 -3.01 -8.52 -2.14
N ILE A 7 -1.80 -8.25 -1.62
CA ILE A 7 -1.53 -7.10 -0.76
C ILE A 7 -0.55 -6.18 -1.49
N LEU A 8 -1.01 -5.02 -1.96
CA LEU A 8 -0.15 -4.04 -2.61
C LEU A 8 0.59 -3.19 -1.58
N ASN A 9 1.90 -3.04 -1.75
CA ASN A 9 2.69 -2.12 -0.94
C ASN A 9 2.51 -0.69 -1.44
N LEU A 10 1.76 0.12 -0.68
CA LEU A 10 1.57 1.55 -0.91
C LEU A 10 2.37 2.41 0.09
N THR A 11 3.57 1.95 0.47
CA THR A 11 4.50 2.69 1.33
C THR A 11 5.70 3.23 0.54
N GLN A 12 6.49 4.11 1.15
CA GLN A 12 7.67 4.70 0.51
C GLN A 12 8.81 3.68 0.26
N HIS A 13 8.83 2.57 0.98
CA HIS A 13 9.93 1.61 0.96
C HIS A 13 9.46 0.28 0.40
N ASN A 14 10.39 -0.49 -0.18
CA ASN A 14 10.09 -1.85 -0.62
C ASN A 14 9.71 -2.72 0.58
N ALA A 15 8.83 -3.69 0.34
CA ALA A 15 8.42 -4.64 1.35
C ALA A 15 9.63 -5.42 1.86
N THR A 16 9.70 -5.63 3.18
CA THR A 16 10.70 -6.51 3.77
C THR A 16 10.46 -7.96 3.34
N GLU A 17 11.47 -8.81 3.49
CA GLU A 17 11.32 -10.23 3.18
C GLU A 17 10.23 -10.91 4.04
N GLU A 18 10.00 -10.44 5.27
CA GLU A 18 8.92 -10.93 6.12
C GLU A 18 7.54 -10.49 5.59
N GLN A 19 7.41 -9.25 5.12
CA GLN A 19 6.18 -8.75 4.51
C GLN A 19 5.88 -9.45 3.17
N LYS A 20 6.89 -9.68 2.33
CA LYS A 20 6.72 -10.45 1.08
C LYS A 20 6.27 -11.88 1.33
N LYS A 21 6.83 -12.53 2.36
CA LYS A 21 6.36 -13.85 2.81
C LYS A 21 4.92 -13.83 3.30
N ALA A 22 4.46 -12.71 3.83
CA ALA A 22 3.06 -12.49 4.23
C ALA A 22 2.12 -12.15 3.05
N GLY A 23 2.63 -12.12 1.81
CA GLY A 23 1.83 -11.89 0.60
C GLY A 23 1.89 -10.45 0.06
N VAL A 24 2.74 -9.59 0.62
CA VAL A 24 2.93 -8.23 0.11
C VAL A 24 3.72 -8.25 -1.20
N ILE A 25 3.19 -7.57 -2.21
CA ILE A 25 3.90 -7.30 -3.46
C ILE A 25 4.20 -5.82 -3.59
N ASP A 26 5.42 -5.53 -4.03
CA ASP A 26 5.80 -4.16 -4.42
C ASP A 26 5.22 -3.84 -5.80
N LEU A 27 4.79 -2.59 -5.99
CA LEU A 27 4.42 -2.10 -7.32
C LEU A 27 5.63 -2.19 -8.28
N PRO A 28 5.44 -2.26 -9.61
CA PRO A 28 6.53 -2.13 -10.56
C PRO A 28 7.25 -0.77 -10.42
N SER A 29 8.52 -0.69 -10.82
CA SER A 29 9.39 0.49 -10.55
C SER A 29 8.77 1.82 -10.99
N ALA A 30 8.11 1.88 -12.16
CA ALA A 30 7.47 3.10 -12.66
C ALA A 30 6.36 3.61 -11.71
N TYR A 31 5.56 2.70 -11.15
CA TYR A 31 4.50 3.04 -10.19
C TYR A 31 5.08 3.35 -8.81
N GLN A 32 6.17 2.69 -8.39
CA GLN A 32 6.84 3.04 -7.14
C GLN A 32 7.42 4.45 -7.15
N GLU A 33 8.00 4.89 -8.27
CA GLU A 33 8.54 6.25 -8.39
C GLU A 33 7.44 7.30 -8.27
N LYS A 34 6.32 7.10 -8.98
CA LYS A 34 5.11 7.94 -8.85
C LYS A 34 4.59 7.95 -7.41
N LEU A 35 4.42 6.78 -6.79
CA LEU A 35 3.93 6.65 -5.41
C LEU A 35 4.85 7.36 -4.41
N LYS A 36 6.17 7.17 -4.51
CA LYS A 36 7.16 7.84 -3.64
C LYS A 36 7.05 9.36 -3.78
N ALA A 37 6.88 9.88 -4.99
CA ALA A 37 6.66 11.31 -5.20
C ALA A 37 5.37 11.78 -4.52
N LEU A 38 4.27 11.03 -4.66
CA LEU A 38 2.98 11.34 -4.03
C LEU A 38 3.04 11.34 -2.49
N LEU A 39 3.80 10.41 -1.91
CA LEU A 39 4.00 10.28 -0.46
C LEU A 39 5.04 11.25 0.12
N THR A 40 5.77 12.01 -0.71
CA THR A 40 6.81 12.93 -0.26
C THR A 40 6.31 14.37 -0.23
N PHE A 41 6.42 14.99 0.94
CA PHE A 41 6.03 16.38 1.20
C PHE A 41 7.24 17.13 1.74
N ASN A 42 7.73 18.08 0.96
CA ASN A 42 8.93 18.87 1.30
C ASN A 42 8.61 20.12 2.11
N GLU A 43 7.33 20.51 2.13
CA GLU A 43 6.80 21.69 2.81
C GLU A 43 5.56 21.30 3.63
N LEU A 44 5.11 22.20 4.51
CA LEU A 44 3.91 21.98 5.31
C LEU A 44 2.67 21.92 4.39
N PRO A 45 2.01 20.76 4.24
CA PRO A 45 0.89 20.64 3.31
C PRO A 45 -0.35 21.35 3.86
N GLN A 46 -1.17 21.84 2.94
CA GLN A 46 -2.54 22.26 3.25
C GLN A 46 -3.49 21.07 3.12
N CYS A 47 -4.63 21.12 3.79
CA CYS A 47 -5.62 20.03 3.78
C CYS A 47 -6.03 19.63 2.36
N GLU A 48 -6.17 20.60 1.45
CA GLU A 48 -6.50 20.35 0.04
C GLU A 48 -5.42 19.55 -0.69
N GLU A 49 -4.14 19.85 -0.45
CA GLU A 49 -3.04 19.06 -1.03
C GLU A 49 -3.08 17.63 -0.49
N VAL A 50 -3.30 17.45 0.82
CA VAL A 50 -3.38 16.11 1.41
C VAL A 50 -4.49 15.27 0.77
N GLN A 51 -5.68 15.84 0.61
CA GLN A 51 -6.82 15.18 -0.04
C GLN A 51 -6.52 14.87 -1.51
N LYS A 52 -5.93 15.83 -2.23
CA LYS A 52 -5.51 15.63 -3.63
C LYS A 52 -4.52 14.48 -3.77
N ARG A 53 -3.51 14.40 -2.90
CA ARG A 53 -2.50 13.33 -2.92
C ARG A 53 -3.11 11.97 -2.60
N ALA A 54 -4.04 11.89 -1.65
CA ALA A 54 -4.77 10.66 -1.39
C ALA A 54 -5.54 10.18 -2.63
N ARG A 55 -6.22 11.11 -3.32
CA ARG A 55 -6.92 10.80 -4.57
C ARG A 55 -5.98 10.37 -5.69
N GLU A 56 -4.85 11.04 -5.86
CA GLU A 56 -3.84 10.68 -6.86
C GLU A 56 -3.22 9.29 -6.59
N ILE A 57 -3.09 8.89 -5.33
CA ILE A 57 -2.66 7.51 -4.96
C ILE A 57 -3.75 6.50 -5.34
N TYR A 58 -5.02 6.81 -5.12
CA TYR A 58 -6.13 5.98 -5.60
C TYR A 58 -6.09 5.82 -7.13
N ASP A 59 -5.95 6.92 -7.88
CA ASP A 59 -5.91 6.87 -9.34
C ASP A 59 -4.70 6.05 -9.83
N LEU A 60 -3.54 6.15 -9.15
CA LEU A 60 -2.36 5.33 -9.42
C LEU A 60 -2.62 3.84 -9.21
N VAL A 61 -3.36 3.46 -8.16
CA VAL A 61 -3.77 2.07 -7.91
C VAL A 61 -4.65 1.57 -9.05
N ILE A 62 -5.62 2.37 -9.50
CA ILE A 62 -6.49 2.01 -10.62
C ILE A 62 -5.69 1.86 -11.92
N GLU A 63 -4.77 2.79 -12.20
CA GLU A 63 -3.85 2.70 -13.35
C GLU A 63 -3.07 1.37 -13.31
N PHE A 64 -2.49 1.02 -12.16
CA PHE A 64 -1.77 -0.24 -11.99
C PHE A 64 -2.68 -1.46 -12.13
N CYS A 65 -3.91 -1.43 -11.61
CA CYS A 65 -4.86 -2.54 -11.73
C CYS A 65 -5.26 -2.82 -13.19
N LEU A 66 -5.17 -1.84 -14.09
CA LEU A 66 -5.44 -1.97 -15.52
C LEU A 66 -4.20 -2.26 -16.37
N ASP A 67 -3.01 -2.10 -15.79
CA ASP A 67 -1.73 -2.34 -16.45
C ASP A 67 -1.63 -3.78 -16.98
N GLU A 68 -0.93 -3.95 -18.10
CA GLU A 68 -0.74 -5.26 -18.72
C GLU A 68 -0.04 -6.27 -17.82
N ASN A 69 0.77 -5.79 -16.89
CA ASN A 69 1.54 -6.60 -15.95
C ASN A 69 0.87 -6.74 -14.58
N SER A 70 -0.37 -6.25 -14.43
CA SER A 70 -1.10 -6.36 -13.17
C SER A 70 -1.60 -7.79 -12.95
N PRO A 71 -1.41 -8.37 -11.74
CA PRO A 71 -1.91 -9.70 -11.43
C PRO A 71 -3.44 -9.79 -11.34
N VAL A 72 -4.13 -8.65 -11.33
CA VAL A 72 -5.61 -8.55 -11.22
C VAL A 72 -6.25 -7.94 -12.48
N ARG A 73 -5.48 -7.77 -13.55
CA ARG A 73 -5.90 -7.04 -14.76
C ARG A 73 -7.14 -7.64 -15.39
N ASP A 74 -7.15 -8.95 -15.57
CA ASP A 74 -8.19 -9.61 -16.33
C ASP A 74 -9.53 -9.56 -15.58
N GLU A 75 -9.49 -9.66 -14.25
CA GLU A 75 -10.63 -9.46 -13.38
C GLU A 75 -11.11 -8.00 -13.41
N VAL A 76 -10.22 -7.02 -13.26
CA VAL A 76 -10.58 -5.58 -13.25
C VAL A 76 -11.14 -5.15 -14.61
N LYS A 77 -10.58 -5.63 -15.72
CA LYS A 77 -11.07 -5.30 -17.08
C LYS A 77 -12.51 -5.75 -17.30
N SER A 78 -12.90 -6.88 -16.72
CA SER A 78 -14.27 -7.38 -16.81
C SER A 78 -15.28 -6.55 -16.00
N MET A 79 -14.80 -5.77 -15.03
CA MET A 79 -15.59 -4.93 -14.12
C MET A 79 -15.77 -3.49 -14.62
N ILE A 80 -15.09 -3.08 -15.70
CA ILE A 80 -15.31 -1.77 -16.32
C ILE A 80 -16.67 -1.80 -17.04
N THR A 81 -17.72 -1.41 -16.32
CA THR A 81 -19.08 -1.29 -16.85
C THR A 81 -19.37 0.16 -17.21
N GLY A 82 -18.87 0.63 -18.36
CA GLY A 82 -19.21 1.97 -18.84
C GLY A 82 -18.34 2.50 -19.96
N GLU A 83 -18.86 3.52 -20.65
CA GLU A 83 -18.04 4.41 -21.49
C GLU A 83 -17.17 5.28 -20.58
N ILE A 84 -15.89 5.46 -20.95
CA ILE A 84 -15.05 6.51 -20.36
C ILE A 84 -15.77 7.85 -20.62
N LYS A 85 -16.33 8.47 -19.57
CA LYS A 85 -16.91 9.81 -19.65
C LYS A 85 -16.03 10.75 -18.83
N GLU A 86 -15.59 11.83 -19.47
CA GLU A 86 -14.83 12.93 -18.83
C GLU A 86 -13.52 12.46 -18.15
N ASP A 87 -12.78 11.52 -18.76
CA ASP A 87 -11.54 10.94 -18.22
C ASP A 87 -11.68 10.33 -16.80
N LYS A 88 -12.91 10.02 -16.38
CA LYS A 88 -13.18 9.32 -15.11
C LYS A 88 -13.60 7.89 -15.38
N LEU A 89 -12.80 6.96 -14.88
CA LEU A 89 -13.16 5.55 -14.84
C LEU A 89 -14.12 5.32 -13.68
N TYR A 90 -15.36 4.97 -13.99
CA TYR A 90 -16.34 4.52 -12.99
C TYR A 90 -16.20 3.01 -12.85
N LEU A 91 -15.60 2.58 -11.74
CA LEU A 91 -15.59 1.18 -11.32
C LEU A 91 -16.81 0.93 -10.45
N ASP A 92 -17.49 -0.20 -10.65
CA ASP A 92 -18.45 -0.67 -9.65
C ASP A 92 -17.65 -1.09 -8.41
N GLU A 93 -17.65 -0.24 -7.39
CA GLU A 93 -16.97 -0.43 -6.11
C GLU A 93 -17.33 -1.79 -5.46
N ASN A 94 -18.57 -2.27 -5.65
CA ASN A 94 -19.00 -3.55 -5.10
C ASN A 94 -18.36 -4.73 -5.84
N GLU A 95 -18.19 -4.63 -7.16
CA GLU A 95 -17.48 -5.65 -7.94
C GLU A 95 -15.99 -5.62 -7.63
N PHE A 96 -15.40 -4.43 -7.52
CA PHE A 96 -13.98 -4.29 -7.23
C PHE A 96 -13.62 -4.89 -5.85
N LYS A 97 -14.46 -4.69 -4.83
CA LYS A 97 -14.28 -5.33 -3.52
C LYS A 97 -14.25 -6.85 -3.58
N LYS A 98 -14.87 -7.49 -4.58
CA LYS A 98 -14.81 -8.96 -4.75
C LYS A 98 -13.43 -9.46 -5.14
N LEU A 99 -12.56 -8.59 -5.67
CA LEU A 99 -11.16 -8.92 -5.94
C LEU A 99 -10.39 -9.23 -4.65
N ASN A 100 -10.90 -8.80 -3.50
CA ASN A 100 -10.31 -9.03 -2.19
C ASN A 100 -8.85 -8.54 -2.13
N ILE A 101 -8.65 -7.31 -2.62
CA ILE A 101 -7.36 -6.61 -2.63
C ILE A 101 -7.18 -5.90 -1.29
N ALA A 102 -5.96 -5.95 -0.76
CA ALA A 102 -5.54 -5.14 0.36
C ALA A 102 -4.40 -4.20 0.00
N PHE A 103 -4.27 -3.12 0.77
CA PHE A 103 -3.29 -2.06 0.56
C PHE A 103 -2.50 -1.83 1.84
N MET A 104 -1.23 -2.23 1.85
CA MET A 104 -0.35 -1.90 2.97
C MET A 104 0.04 -0.42 2.87
N ILE A 105 -0.43 0.38 3.83
CA ILE A 105 -0.17 1.82 3.92
C ILE A 105 0.58 2.17 5.20
N GLY A 106 1.23 3.33 5.21
CA GLY A 106 1.93 3.84 6.38
C GLY A 106 2.68 5.13 6.07
N GLY A 107 2.97 5.91 7.12
CA GLY A 107 3.70 7.17 7.00
C GLY A 107 3.02 8.31 7.76
N ALA A 108 2.87 9.46 7.10
CA ALA A 108 2.38 10.68 7.72
C ALA A 108 0.91 10.56 8.15
N LEU A 109 0.64 10.67 9.47
CA LEU A 109 -0.68 10.43 10.05
C LEU A 109 -1.80 11.32 9.47
N TRP A 110 -1.48 12.54 9.09
CA TRP A 110 -2.43 13.47 8.48
C TRP A 110 -2.88 13.06 7.07
N LEU A 111 -2.10 12.23 6.36
CA LEU A 111 -2.48 11.64 5.06
C LEU A 111 -3.28 10.33 5.23
N MET A 112 -3.07 9.61 6.32
CA MET A 112 -3.63 8.26 6.47
C MET A 112 -5.15 8.24 6.45
N LYS A 113 -5.82 9.18 7.11
CA LYS A 113 -7.28 9.26 7.09
C LYS A 113 -7.86 9.43 5.67
N PRO A 114 -7.51 10.49 4.91
CA PRO A 114 -8.06 10.65 3.56
C PRO A 114 -7.63 9.51 2.61
N LEU A 115 -6.44 8.93 2.79
CA LEU A 115 -6.02 7.79 1.98
C LEU A 115 -6.84 6.52 2.27
N VAL A 116 -7.17 6.26 3.55
CA VAL A 116 -8.06 5.16 3.94
C VAL A 116 -9.45 5.38 3.31
N GLU A 117 -10.01 6.59 3.41
CA GLU A 117 -11.32 6.92 2.84
C GLU A 117 -11.39 6.68 1.32
N GLU A 118 -10.32 6.95 0.57
CA GLU A 118 -10.27 6.66 -0.87
C GLU A 118 -10.14 5.15 -1.16
N LEU A 119 -9.26 4.45 -0.43
CA LEU A 119 -8.93 3.04 -0.70
C LEU A 119 -10.00 2.05 -0.22
N GLU A 120 -10.76 2.38 0.84
CA GLU A 120 -11.85 1.54 1.35
C GLU A 120 -12.98 1.34 0.33
N ASN A 121 -13.06 2.17 -0.71
CA ASN A 121 -14.01 1.99 -1.80
C ASN A 121 -13.65 0.80 -2.69
N ILE A 122 -12.37 0.41 -2.72
CA ILE A 122 -11.84 -0.59 -3.66
C ILE A 122 -11.06 -1.73 -2.98
N GLY A 123 -10.92 -1.73 -1.66
CA GLY A 123 -10.25 -2.81 -0.96
C GLY A 123 -10.03 -2.53 0.51
N THR A 124 -9.07 -3.23 1.11
CA THR A 124 -8.84 -3.18 2.56
C THR A 124 -7.50 -2.50 2.88
N PRO A 125 -7.49 -1.28 3.46
CA PRO A 125 -6.25 -0.67 3.94
C PRO A 125 -5.72 -1.41 5.17
N LEU A 126 -4.41 -1.68 5.17
CA LEU A 126 -3.69 -2.40 6.21
C LEU A 126 -2.50 -1.58 6.72
N PHE A 127 -2.32 -1.55 8.04
CA PHE A 127 -1.11 -1.08 8.68
C PHE A 127 -0.23 -2.27 9.06
N ALA A 128 1.04 -2.24 8.66
CA ALA A 128 2.00 -3.27 9.09
C ALA A 128 2.37 -3.08 10.57
N PHE A 129 2.02 -4.05 11.40
CA PHE A 129 2.44 -4.07 12.80
C PHE A 129 3.85 -4.67 12.90
N THR A 130 4.74 -3.93 13.56
CA THR A 130 6.14 -4.28 13.68
C THR A 130 6.55 -4.23 15.14
N LYS A 131 7.12 -5.32 15.63
CA LYS A 131 7.63 -5.43 16.99
C LYS A 131 9.11 -5.09 17.01
N ARG A 132 9.49 -4.20 17.92
CA ARG A 132 10.90 -3.93 18.21
C ARG A 132 11.41 -4.99 19.18
N VAL A 133 12.39 -5.76 18.75
CA VAL A 133 13.10 -6.74 19.57
C VAL A 133 14.56 -6.36 19.70
N VAL A 134 15.22 -6.82 20.76
CA VAL A 134 16.65 -6.63 20.97
C VAL A 134 17.35 -7.97 20.79
N GLU A 135 18.28 -8.04 19.86
CA GLU A 135 19.15 -9.20 19.69
C GLU A 135 20.55 -8.87 20.21
N GLU A 136 21.09 -9.77 21.03
CA GLU A 136 22.44 -9.64 21.58
C GLU A 136 23.42 -10.44 20.72
N VAL A 137 24.31 -9.73 20.03
CA VAL A 137 25.35 -10.31 19.19
C VAL A 137 26.65 -10.31 19.99
N LYS A 138 27.14 -11.49 20.34
CA LYS A 138 28.44 -11.65 20.99
C LYS A 138 29.55 -11.48 19.96
N LYS A 139 30.45 -10.52 20.20
CA LYS A 139 31.61 -10.26 19.35
C LYS A 139 32.80 -11.16 19.72
N GLU A 140 33.74 -11.29 18.80
CA GLU A 140 34.96 -12.10 18.98
C GLU A 140 35.83 -11.63 20.16
N ASP A 141 35.79 -10.32 20.47
CA ASP A 141 36.49 -9.71 21.60
C ASP A 141 35.80 -9.95 22.96
N GLY A 142 34.69 -10.71 22.99
CA GLY A 142 33.92 -11.01 24.18
C GLY A 142 32.89 -9.93 24.56
N SER A 143 32.85 -8.79 23.86
CA SER A 143 31.83 -7.76 24.09
C SER A 143 30.45 -8.17 23.53
N ILE A 144 29.38 -7.57 24.05
CA ILE A 144 28.00 -7.79 23.61
C ILE A 144 27.51 -6.54 22.88
N GLU A 145 27.11 -6.69 21.62
CA GLU A 145 26.40 -5.66 20.86
C GLU A 145 24.90 -5.91 20.90
N LYS A 146 24.12 -4.92 21.36
CA LYS A 146 22.66 -4.99 21.35
C LYS A 146 22.13 -4.33 20.08
N LYS A 147 21.53 -5.12 19.18
CA LYS A 147 20.87 -4.63 17.96
C LYS A 147 19.38 -4.54 18.19
N ALA A 148 18.80 -3.36 17.93
CA ALA A 148 17.35 -3.23 17.82
C ALA A 148 16.93 -3.71 16.42
N ILE A 149 16.10 -4.74 16.37
CA ILE A 149 15.55 -5.30 15.14
C ILE A 149 14.04 -5.08 15.12
N PHE A 150 13.53 -4.73 13.96
CA PHE A 150 12.11 -4.52 13.71
C PHE A 150 11.58 -5.74 12.97
N LYS A 151 10.76 -6.56 13.64
CA LYS A 151 10.17 -7.78 13.08
C LYS A 151 8.72 -7.53 12.73
N HIS A 152 8.32 -7.83 11.51
CA HIS A 152 6.93 -7.78 11.10
C HIS A 152 6.17 -8.91 11.81
N GLU A 153 5.12 -8.58 12.55
CA GLU A 153 4.29 -9.59 13.25
C GLU A 153 2.88 -9.73 12.68
N GLY A 154 2.46 -8.85 11.77
CA GLY A 154 1.21 -8.98 11.05
C GLY A 154 0.63 -7.64 10.60
N PHE A 155 -0.65 -7.65 10.26
CA PHE A 155 -1.39 -6.47 9.80
C PHE A 155 -2.51 -6.11 10.77
N VAL A 156 -2.79 -4.82 10.85
CA VAL A 156 -3.98 -4.27 11.49
C VAL A 156 -4.79 -3.59 10.41
N THR A 157 -6.06 -3.97 10.23
CA THR A 157 -6.97 -3.28 9.33
C THR A 157 -7.18 -1.85 9.82
N ALA A 158 -7.29 -0.88 8.90
CA ALA A 158 -7.78 0.44 9.29
C ALA A 158 -9.17 0.30 9.93
N CYS A 159 -9.34 0.83 11.14
CA CYS A 159 -10.55 0.75 11.95
C CYS A 159 -10.76 2.01 12.77
#